data_AF-A0A963GWM2-F1
#
_entry.id   AF-A0A963GWM2-F1
#
_cell.length_a   1.000
_cell.length_b   1.000
_cell.length_c   1.000
_cell.angle_alpha   90.00
_cell.angle_beta   90.00
_cell.angle_gamma   90.00
#
_symmetry.space_group_name_H-M   'P 1'
#
loop_
_entity.id
_entity.type
_entity.pdbx_description
1 polymer ?
#
loop_
_entity_poly.entity_id
_entity_poly.type
_entity_poly.pdbx_seq_one_letter_code
_entity_poly.pdbx_strand_id
1 'polypeptide(L)'
;MPDTDSKNGARWEERLRAYREQLSCGFPQVAEVFEDCMREALAVLSSAGVGGYLDTARFLGGMGRGVEPVLVFLEEWPPIARTLGEDALPAISATMHALCKSPNARAITPFLQTLAAVARRLHSGPQMQRYLDLIDDFTARTTGSIHGIQQTFASPGLPDFLAQAPALLDKLSISGLRKWVDYGIRNYPNHPERQREYFSLQSADSRAVLQRERHGTLLVDNERLLDIYLRGLWGDSAQLVPYPTDVEQLQRPVPYYDASGMRLPDVLDDVAGVSGIDRYRATLAHIAAHRRWSMPMFADNCSPMQRMAIEVFEDSRIETLAMRAYPGLRRTFLALHPAPLEGACDPETTSCLRHRLTMFSRALLDAEHGYQDAELLKFVRHFHDTMAQGNSSSEEIAALALAYIARTRRQSDQLADVHFADTEVSYRDDNRHLWRFHELSDDEEMFDEQRPMEAPADVDRLPPRHYPEWDYQSRSYRPDWVSLYESLHPAGNAGDIDRVLEKHAALARRLKRLLDILKPQDKLRIRYQEDGSELDLDVALRSLIDFKSGASPDPRINMSH
;
A
#
# COMPACT_ATOMS: atom_id res chain seq x y z
N MET A 1 -43.37 27.49 40.93
CA MET A 1 -43.29 27.28 39.47
C MET A 1 -43.34 25.78 39.17
N PRO A 2 -44.51 25.16 38.97
CA PRO A 2 -44.61 23.77 38.51
C PRO A 2 -45.32 23.60 37.14
N ASP A 3 -45.65 24.68 36.43
CA ASP A 3 -46.63 24.66 35.32
C ASP A 3 -46.01 24.74 33.90
N THR A 4 -44.69 24.88 33.78
CA THR A 4 -43.99 24.95 32.49
C THR A 4 -43.57 23.58 31.95
N ASP A 5 -43.15 22.64 32.81
CA ASP A 5 -42.78 21.29 32.38
C ASP A 5 -44.00 20.45 31.99
N SER A 6 -45.12 20.62 32.68
CA SER A 6 -46.39 19.94 32.37
C SER A 6 -46.95 20.33 30.99
N LYS A 7 -46.92 21.64 30.65
CA LYS A 7 -47.37 22.15 29.34
C LYS A 7 -46.47 21.73 28.18
N ASN A 8 -45.15 21.66 28.42
CA ASN A 8 -44.20 21.18 27.42
C ASN A 8 -44.35 19.67 27.16
N GLY A 9 -44.62 18.88 28.21
CA GLY A 9 -44.94 17.46 28.11
C GLY A 9 -46.22 17.19 27.30
N ALA A 10 -47.31 17.88 27.62
CA ALA A 10 -48.59 17.74 26.90
C ALA A 10 -48.49 18.11 25.41
N ARG A 11 -47.73 19.17 25.08
CA ARG A 11 -47.48 19.59 23.68
C ARG A 11 -46.60 18.60 22.93
N TRP A 12 -45.69 17.90 23.62
CA TRP A 12 -44.88 16.84 23.03
C TRP A 12 -45.72 15.61 22.69
N GLU A 13 -46.56 15.16 23.62
CA GLU A 13 -47.45 14.01 23.42
C GLU A 13 -48.41 14.22 22.22
N GLU A 14 -48.96 15.42 22.05
CA GLU A 14 -49.81 15.76 20.91
C GLU A 14 -49.05 15.70 19.59
N ARG A 15 -47.84 16.26 19.53
CA ARG A 15 -46.98 16.19 18.34
C ARG A 15 -46.55 14.77 18.02
N LEU A 16 -46.18 13.99 19.04
CA LEU A 16 -45.79 12.59 18.88
C LEU A 16 -46.95 11.75 18.33
N ARG A 17 -48.18 12.03 18.77
CA ARG A 17 -49.39 11.41 18.22
C ARG A 17 -49.61 11.76 16.76
N ALA A 18 -49.42 13.02 16.37
CA ALA A 18 -49.53 13.42 14.96
C ALA A 18 -48.48 12.71 14.08
N TYR A 19 -47.23 12.59 14.55
CA TYR A 19 -46.19 11.85 13.84
C TYR A 19 -46.48 10.34 13.74
N ARG A 20 -47.07 9.75 14.79
CA ARG A 20 -47.55 8.35 14.77
C ARG A 20 -48.62 8.14 13.69
N GLU A 21 -49.58 9.05 13.62
CA GLU A 21 -50.65 9.00 12.61
C GLU A 21 -50.07 9.10 11.19
N GLN A 22 -49.08 9.98 10.98
CA GLN A 22 -48.39 10.09 9.69
C GLN A 22 -47.60 8.82 9.34
N LEU A 23 -46.88 8.23 10.29
CA LEU A 23 -46.14 6.98 10.09
C LEU A 23 -47.07 5.83 9.67
N SER A 24 -48.30 5.78 10.23
CA SER A 24 -49.32 4.78 9.89
C SER A 24 -48.80 3.33 9.93
N CYS A 25 -47.90 3.02 10.86
CA CYS A 25 -47.28 1.70 11.01
C CYS A 25 -47.83 0.96 12.23
N GLY A 26 -48.36 -0.25 12.02
CA GLY A 26 -49.04 -1.04 13.05
C GLY A 26 -48.16 -2.02 13.83
N PHE A 27 -46.84 -2.01 13.64
CA PHE A 27 -45.95 -2.95 14.32
C PHE A 27 -45.68 -2.54 15.78
N PRO A 28 -45.93 -3.42 16.78
CA PRO A 28 -45.69 -3.11 18.19
C PRO A 28 -44.23 -2.76 18.51
N GLN A 29 -43.26 -3.39 17.84
CA GLN A 29 -41.84 -3.12 18.06
C GLN A 29 -41.45 -1.69 17.66
N VAL A 30 -42.11 -1.14 16.62
CA VAL A 30 -41.96 0.28 16.26
C VAL A 30 -42.62 1.17 17.31
N ALA A 31 -43.60 0.67 18.07
CA ALA A 31 -44.16 1.43 19.18
C ALA A 31 -43.11 1.71 20.27
N GLU A 32 -42.25 0.75 20.55
CA GLU A 32 -41.28 0.81 21.65
C GLU A 32 -40.15 1.81 21.39
N VAL A 33 -39.67 1.94 20.15
CA VAL A 33 -38.49 2.76 19.82
C VAL A 33 -38.79 4.14 19.22
N PHE A 34 -40.02 4.36 18.74
CA PHE A 34 -40.34 5.53 17.90
C PHE A 34 -40.20 6.87 18.60
N GLU A 35 -40.47 6.96 19.91
CA GLU A 35 -40.30 8.23 20.62
C GLU A 35 -38.84 8.69 20.60
N ASP A 36 -37.91 7.76 20.86
CA ASP A 36 -36.47 8.04 20.87
C ASP A 36 -35.95 8.36 19.47
N CYS A 37 -36.33 7.55 18.46
CA CYS A 37 -35.99 7.83 17.07
C CYS A 37 -36.51 9.20 16.60
N MET A 38 -37.72 9.59 17.01
CA MET A 38 -38.29 10.90 16.66
C MET A 38 -37.55 12.05 17.33
N ARG A 39 -37.11 11.90 18.58
CA ARG A 39 -36.29 12.92 19.25
C ARG A 39 -34.97 13.14 18.51
N GLU A 40 -34.32 12.05 18.08
CA GLU A 40 -33.10 12.14 17.28
C GLU A 40 -33.33 12.76 15.90
N ALA A 41 -34.37 12.31 15.19
CA ALA A 41 -34.75 12.87 13.89
C ALA A 41 -35.02 14.37 13.97
N LEU A 42 -35.74 14.84 15.00
CA LEU A 42 -36.03 16.27 15.22
C LEU A 42 -34.80 17.10 15.60
N ALA A 43 -33.75 16.47 16.12
CA ALA A 43 -32.50 17.15 16.43
C ALA A 43 -31.64 17.42 15.18
N VAL A 44 -31.88 16.69 14.08
CA VAL A 44 -31.05 16.73 12.88
C VAL A 44 -31.80 17.28 11.65
N LEU A 45 -33.07 16.92 11.48
CA LEU A 45 -33.83 17.15 10.24
C LEU A 45 -34.66 18.44 10.28
N SER A 46 -34.88 19.03 9.10
CA SER A 46 -35.85 20.10 8.92
C SER A 46 -37.29 19.57 9.02
N SER A 47 -38.29 20.46 9.05
CA SER A 47 -39.70 20.03 9.01
C SER A 47 -40.04 19.26 7.74
N ALA A 48 -39.43 19.61 6.60
CA ALA A 48 -39.56 18.86 5.35
C ALA A 48 -38.85 17.50 5.43
N GLY A 49 -37.65 17.46 6.02
CA GLY A 49 -36.89 16.24 6.25
C GLY A 49 -37.61 15.23 7.14
N VAL A 50 -38.27 15.69 8.22
CA VAL A 50 -39.12 14.85 9.08
C VAL A 50 -40.30 14.28 8.31
N GLY A 51 -40.91 15.05 7.40
CA GLY A 51 -41.95 14.56 6.51
C GLY A 51 -41.46 13.41 5.64
N GLY A 52 -40.33 13.59 4.95
CA GLY A 52 -39.71 12.56 4.11
C GLY A 52 -39.28 11.30 4.89
N TYR A 53 -38.79 11.48 6.12
CA TYR A 53 -38.46 10.39 7.04
C TYR A 53 -39.69 9.54 7.37
N LEU A 54 -40.77 10.16 7.82
CA LEU A 54 -42.01 9.45 8.17
C LEU A 54 -42.67 8.79 6.95
N ASP A 55 -42.65 9.46 5.80
CA ASP A 55 -43.19 8.90 4.55
C ASP A 55 -42.41 7.67 4.07
N THR A 56 -41.08 7.69 4.19
CA THR A 56 -40.22 6.55 3.83
C THR A 56 -40.42 5.39 4.80
N ALA A 57 -40.51 5.66 6.11
CA ALA A 57 -40.79 4.64 7.11
C ALA A 57 -42.19 4.02 6.93
N ARG A 58 -43.20 4.83 6.58
CA ARG A 58 -44.55 4.37 6.22
C ARG A 58 -44.52 3.46 5.01
N PHE A 59 -43.82 3.87 3.94
CA PHE A 59 -43.64 3.04 2.74
C PHE A 59 -43.05 1.67 3.12
N LEU A 60 -41.97 1.66 3.90
CA LEU A 60 -41.31 0.44 4.36
C LEU A 60 -42.26 -0.49 5.15
N GLY A 61 -43.09 0.08 6.03
CA GLY A 61 -44.09 -0.68 6.79
C GLY A 61 -45.20 -1.28 5.91
N GLY A 62 -45.52 -0.63 4.79
CA GLY A 62 -46.54 -1.07 3.83
C GLY A 62 -46.08 -2.15 2.85
N MET A 63 -44.79 -2.48 2.76
CA MET A 63 -44.27 -3.42 1.75
C MET A 63 -44.56 -4.91 2.04
N GLY A 64 -45.06 -5.24 3.24
CA GLY A 64 -45.30 -6.63 3.63
C GLY A 64 -44.04 -7.47 3.84
N ARG A 65 -42.93 -6.84 4.28
CA ARG A 65 -41.61 -7.48 4.46
C ARG A 65 -41.16 -7.60 5.92
N GLY A 66 -42.10 -7.53 6.85
CA GLY A 66 -41.82 -7.55 8.29
C GLY A 66 -41.43 -6.18 8.83
N VAL A 67 -41.11 -6.15 10.12
CA VAL A 67 -40.87 -4.91 10.88
C VAL A 67 -39.44 -4.38 10.73
N GLU A 68 -38.50 -5.26 10.42
CA GLU A 68 -37.06 -4.97 10.44
C GLU A 68 -36.62 -3.80 9.54
N PRO A 69 -37.07 -3.66 8.26
CA PRO A 69 -36.69 -2.52 7.43
C PRO A 69 -37.10 -1.17 8.04
N VAL A 70 -38.26 -1.13 8.70
CA VAL A 70 -38.78 0.09 9.33
C VAL A 70 -37.93 0.47 10.52
N LEU A 71 -37.59 -0.50 11.39
CA LEU A 71 -36.76 -0.26 12.57
C LEU A 71 -35.38 0.25 12.17
N VAL A 72 -34.70 -0.46 11.25
CA VAL A 72 -33.37 -0.07 10.78
C VAL A 72 -33.39 1.32 10.15
N PHE A 73 -34.38 1.64 9.31
CA PHE A 73 -34.47 2.97 8.71
C PHE A 73 -34.72 4.08 9.74
N LEU A 74 -35.61 3.83 10.72
CA LEU A 74 -35.90 4.82 11.77
C LEU A 74 -34.65 5.13 12.59
N GLU A 75 -33.83 4.13 12.89
CA GLU A 75 -32.59 4.25 13.66
C GLU A 75 -31.45 4.89 12.84
N GLU A 76 -31.23 4.43 11.60
CA GLU A 76 -30.02 4.79 10.84
C GLU A 76 -30.15 6.09 10.04
N TRP A 77 -31.36 6.54 9.67
CA TRP A 77 -31.50 7.72 8.81
C TRP A 77 -31.01 9.04 9.45
N PRO A 78 -31.35 9.39 10.70
CA PRO A 78 -30.88 10.63 11.31
C PRO A 78 -29.34 10.81 11.31
N PRO A 79 -28.51 9.81 11.70
CA PRO A 79 -27.05 9.95 11.61
C PRO A 79 -26.54 10.02 10.16
N ILE A 80 -27.20 9.34 9.20
CA ILE A 80 -26.88 9.47 7.77
C ILE A 80 -27.15 10.89 7.28
N ALA A 81 -28.31 11.46 7.61
CA ALA A 81 -28.69 12.80 7.20
C ALA A 81 -27.74 13.87 7.78
N ARG A 82 -27.22 13.66 9.00
CA ARG A 82 -26.17 14.52 9.57
C ARG A 82 -24.88 14.51 8.75
N THR A 83 -24.57 13.37 8.12
CA THR A 83 -23.33 13.16 7.37
C THR A 83 -23.44 13.63 5.92
N LEU A 84 -24.55 13.31 5.24
CA LEU A 84 -24.73 13.55 3.79
C LEU A 84 -25.66 14.71 3.47
N GLY A 85 -26.42 15.20 4.45
CA GLY A 85 -27.53 16.11 4.26
C GLY A 85 -28.85 15.39 3.99
N GLU A 86 -29.97 16.04 4.36
CA GLU A 86 -31.32 15.49 4.17
C GLU A 86 -31.72 15.35 2.69
N ASP A 87 -31.08 16.09 1.79
CA ASP A 87 -31.28 16.03 0.34
C ASP A 87 -30.85 14.71 -0.30
N ALA A 88 -30.14 13.84 0.44
CA ALA A 88 -29.75 12.51 -0.03
C ALA A 88 -30.93 11.51 0.00
N LEU A 89 -31.98 11.77 0.78
CA LEU A 89 -33.09 10.83 0.99
C LEU A 89 -33.78 10.42 -0.32
N PRO A 90 -34.13 11.34 -1.26
CA PRO A 90 -34.83 10.97 -2.47
C PRO A 90 -34.07 9.96 -3.33
N ALA A 91 -32.74 10.06 -3.43
CA ALA A 91 -31.90 9.13 -4.19
C ALA A 91 -31.85 7.74 -3.55
N ILE A 92 -31.70 7.68 -2.22
CA ILE A 92 -31.73 6.43 -1.45
C ILE A 92 -33.12 5.77 -1.56
N SER A 93 -34.19 6.55 -1.38
CA SER A 93 -35.55 6.09 -1.55
C SER A 93 -35.78 5.55 -2.97
N ALA A 94 -35.28 6.22 -4.01
CA ALA A 94 -35.42 5.73 -5.39
C ALA A 94 -34.82 4.33 -5.58
N THR A 95 -33.63 4.10 -5.02
CA THR A 95 -32.95 2.78 -5.04
C THR A 95 -33.78 1.73 -4.30
N MET A 96 -34.32 2.06 -3.12
CA MET A 96 -35.21 1.16 -2.37
C MET A 96 -36.49 0.81 -3.14
N HIS A 97 -37.09 1.79 -3.83
CA HIS A 97 -38.27 1.57 -4.66
C HIS A 97 -37.94 0.66 -5.86
N ALA A 98 -36.77 0.82 -6.48
CA ALA A 98 -36.30 -0.04 -7.56
C ALA A 98 -36.13 -1.49 -7.08
N LEU A 99 -35.46 -1.69 -5.94
CA LEU A 99 -35.30 -3.01 -5.31
C LEU A 99 -36.66 -3.65 -4.98
N CYS A 100 -37.58 -2.88 -4.39
CA CYS A 100 -38.92 -3.35 -4.03
C CYS A 100 -39.75 -3.82 -5.24
N LYS A 101 -39.58 -3.17 -6.40
CA LYS A 101 -40.26 -3.52 -7.66
C LYS A 101 -39.59 -4.69 -8.41
N SER A 102 -38.50 -5.24 -7.88
CA SER A 102 -37.77 -6.35 -8.46
C SER A 102 -37.87 -7.61 -7.57
N PRO A 103 -37.41 -8.79 -8.06
CA PRO A 103 -37.24 -9.97 -7.21
C PRO A 103 -36.29 -9.77 -6.02
N ASN A 104 -35.52 -8.66 -5.98
CA ASN A 104 -34.51 -8.35 -4.97
C ASN A 104 -35.06 -7.59 -3.75
N ALA A 105 -36.37 -7.54 -3.53
CA ALA A 105 -36.95 -6.83 -2.37
C ALA A 105 -36.39 -7.27 -1.01
N ARG A 106 -35.85 -8.49 -0.88
CA ARG A 106 -35.16 -8.97 0.33
C ARG A 106 -33.82 -8.28 0.60
N ALA A 107 -33.21 -7.64 -0.40
CA ALA A 107 -31.96 -6.90 -0.27
C ALA A 107 -32.14 -5.50 0.36
N ILE A 108 -33.38 -5.04 0.57
CA ILE A 108 -33.65 -3.73 1.18
C ILE A 108 -33.12 -3.67 2.61
N THR A 109 -33.33 -4.70 3.43
CA THR A 109 -32.84 -4.70 4.82
C THR A 109 -31.31 -4.67 4.88
N PRO A 110 -30.56 -5.56 4.18
CA PRO A 110 -29.10 -5.46 4.12
C PRO A 110 -28.58 -4.12 3.58
N PHE A 111 -29.28 -3.54 2.61
CA PHE A 111 -28.94 -2.22 2.08
C PHE A 111 -29.05 -1.13 3.17
N LEU A 112 -30.16 -1.11 3.91
CA LEU A 112 -30.37 -0.15 5.00
C LEU A 112 -29.37 -0.36 6.15
N GLN A 113 -29.12 -1.62 6.54
CA GLN A 113 -28.19 -1.97 7.62
C GLN A 113 -26.74 -1.52 7.35
N THR A 114 -26.36 -1.41 6.08
CA THR A 114 -24.98 -1.06 5.69
C THR A 114 -24.84 0.41 5.31
N LEU A 115 -25.96 1.11 5.09
CA LEU A 115 -25.97 2.46 4.51
C LEU A 115 -25.26 3.49 5.38
N ALA A 116 -25.39 3.43 6.71
CA ALA A 116 -24.70 4.36 7.60
C ALA A 116 -23.18 4.17 7.57
N ALA A 117 -22.71 2.93 7.54
CA ALA A 117 -21.29 2.65 7.40
C ALA A 117 -20.74 3.12 6.04
N VAL A 118 -21.51 2.95 4.97
CA VAL A 118 -21.18 3.46 3.63
C VAL A 118 -21.17 4.99 3.61
N ALA A 119 -22.14 5.66 4.24
CA ALA A 119 -22.22 7.12 4.32
C ALA A 119 -21.00 7.74 5.03
N ARG A 120 -20.47 7.06 6.06
CA ARG A 120 -19.21 7.42 6.74
C ARG A 120 -17.94 7.21 5.88
N ARG A 121 -18.05 6.63 4.70
CA ARG A 121 -16.93 6.51 3.74
C ARG A 121 -17.14 7.43 2.54
N LEU A 122 -18.38 7.56 2.09
CA LEU A 122 -18.78 8.36 0.94
C LEU A 122 -19.47 9.66 1.38
N HIS A 123 -18.73 10.55 2.02
CA HIS A 123 -19.24 11.78 2.67
C HIS A 123 -19.84 12.83 1.72
N SER A 124 -19.82 12.60 0.40
CA SER A 124 -20.35 13.55 -0.58
C SER A 124 -21.52 12.96 -1.37
N GLY A 125 -22.54 13.79 -1.62
CA GLY A 125 -23.70 13.42 -2.44
C GLY A 125 -23.33 12.77 -3.78
N PRO A 126 -22.37 13.30 -4.57
CA PRO A 126 -21.95 12.68 -5.82
C PRO A 126 -21.30 11.30 -5.66
N GLN A 127 -20.54 11.06 -4.59
CA GLN A 127 -19.95 9.74 -4.32
C GLN A 127 -21.02 8.73 -3.90
N MET A 128 -21.96 9.15 -3.05
CA MET A 128 -23.11 8.33 -2.68
C MET A 128 -23.95 7.99 -3.91
N GLN A 129 -24.22 8.95 -4.80
CA GLN A 129 -24.96 8.69 -6.04
C GLN A 129 -24.26 7.63 -6.89
N ARG A 130 -22.92 7.68 -7.05
CA ARG A 130 -22.16 6.66 -7.79
C ARG A 130 -22.27 5.26 -7.18
N TYR A 131 -22.45 5.16 -5.87
CA TYR A 131 -22.69 3.90 -5.17
C TYR A 131 -24.11 3.37 -5.41
N LEU A 132 -25.11 4.25 -5.35
CA LEU A 132 -26.49 3.91 -5.69
C LEU A 132 -26.61 3.44 -7.15
N ASP A 133 -26.00 4.17 -8.09
CA ASP A 133 -25.92 3.79 -9.51
C ASP A 133 -25.22 2.44 -9.71
N LEU A 134 -24.25 2.11 -8.85
CA LEU A 134 -23.57 0.81 -8.87
C LEU A 134 -24.49 -0.33 -8.40
N ILE A 135 -25.30 -0.10 -7.36
CA ILE A 135 -26.30 -1.07 -6.89
C ILE A 135 -27.34 -1.31 -7.98
N ASP A 136 -27.82 -0.26 -8.63
CA ASP A 136 -28.80 -0.36 -9.71
C ASP A 136 -28.22 -1.13 -10.92
N ASP A 137 -27.00 -0.81 -11.36
CA ASP A 137 -26.32 -1.55 -12.44
C ASP A 137 -26.07 -3.02 -12.07
N PHE A 138 -25.59 -3.28 -10.84
CA PHE A 138 -25.40 -4.64 -10.33
C PHE A 138 -26.70 -5.42 -10.44
N THR A 139 -27.77 -4.87 -9.85
CA THR A 139 -29.09 -5.51 -9.79
C THR A 139 -29.61 -5.78 -11.20
N ALA A 140 -29.48 -4.83 -12.12
CA ALA A 140 -29.92 -4.98 -13.51
C ALA A 140 -29.18 -6.11 -14.23
N ARG A 141 -27.88 -6.30 -13.96
CA ARG A 141 -27.04 -7.27 -14.68
C ARG A 141 -27.02 -8.67 -14.08
N THR A 142 -27.37 -8.83 -12.82
CA THR A 142 -27.34 -10.14 -12.13
C THR A 142 -28.72 -10.72 -11.81
N THR A 143 -29.80 -9.93 -11.97
CA THR A 143 -31.17 -10.44 -11.83
C THR A 143 -31.53 -11.33 -13.00
N GLY A 144 -31.84 -12.60 -12.73
CA GLY A 144 -32.11 -13.60 -13.75
C GLY A 144 -33.53 -13.51 -14.32
N SER A 145 -33.69 -13.89 -15.59
CA SER A 145 -34.99 -13.98 -16.26
C SER A 145 -35.18 -15.35 -16.90
N ILE A 146 -36.37 -15.95 -16.71
CA ILE A 146 -36.78 -17.09 -17.53
C ILE A 146 -37.19 -16.54 -18.90
N HIS A 147 -36.46 -16.95 -19.95
CA HIS A 147 -36.70 -16.59 -21.35
C HIS A 147 -36.57 -15.10 -21.70
N GLY A 148 -35.96 -14.28 -20.82
CA GLY A 148 -35.62 -12.88 -21.11
C GLY A 148 -36.78 -11.88 -21.06
N ILE A 149 -37.98 -12.31 -20.66
CA ILE A 149 -39.20 -11.48 -20.71
C ILE A 149 -39.62 -10.99 -19.32
N GLN A 150 -39.42 -11.79 -18.27
CA GLN A 150 -39.76 -11.41 -16.89
C GLN A 150 -38.60 -11.70 -15.95
N GLN A 151 -38.20 -10.71 -15.15
CA GLN A 151 -37.23 -10.90 -14.07
C GLN A 151 -37.85 -11.82 -13.02
N THR A 152 -37.33 -13.05 -12.92
CA THR A 152 -37.95 -14.11 -12.10
C THR A 152 -37.09 -14.45 -10.89
N PHE A 153 -35.76 -14.30 -11.00
CA PHE A 153 -34.83 -14.71 -9.97
C PHE A 153 -34.09 -13.50 -9.41
N ALA A 154 -34.04 -13.41 -8.08
CA ALA A 154 -33.22 -12.43 -7.39
C ALA A 154 -31.74 -12.64 -7.75
N SER A 155 -30.99 -11.53 -7.77
CA SER A 155 -29.54 -11.52 -7.88
C SER A 155 -28.93 -12.40 -6.78
N PRO A 156 -28.15 -13.43 -7.12
CA PRO A 156 -27.59 -14.32 -6.13
C PRO A 156 -26.49 -13.66 -5.30
N GLY A 157 -25.71 -12.73 -5.87
CA GLY A 157 -24.58 -12.07 -5.18
C GLY A 157 -24.86 -10.67 -4.62
N LEU A 158 -26.03 -10.07 -4.88
CA LEU A 158 -26.34 -8.71 -4.38
C LEU A 158 -26.35 -8.65 -2.84
N PRO A 159 -26.98 -9.59 -2.11
CA PRO A 159 -26.94 -9.57 -0.64
C PRO A 159 -25.51 -9.67 -0.09
N ASP A 160 -24.68 -10.55 -0.66
CA ASP A 160 -23.28 -10.72 -0.23
C ASP A 160 -22.47 -9.45 -0.51
N PHE A 161 -22.65 -8.82 -1.68
CA PHE A 161 -22.03 -7.55 -2.00
C PHE A 161 -22.40 -6.45 -1.02
N LEU A 162 -23.70 -6.28 -0.72
CA LEU A 162 -24.16 -5.25 0.22
C LEU A 162 -23.53 -5.45 1.60
N ALA A 163 -23.49 -6.69 2.09
CA ALA A 163 -22.85 -7.01 3.38
C ALA A 163 -21.35 -6.65 3.40
N GLN A 164 -20.64 -6.85 2.29
CA GLN A 164 -19.21 -6.52 2.17
C GLN A 164 -18.95 -5.05 1.81
N ALA A 165 -19.94 -4.29 1.34
CA ALA A 165 -19.75 -2.94 0.82
C ALA A 165 -19.05 -1.98 1.81
N PRO A 166 -19.36 -1.95 3.12
CA PRO A 166 -18.62 -1.13 4.08
C PRO A 166 -17.14 -1.48 4.17
N ALA A 167 -16.80 -2.77 4.21
CA ALA A 167 -15.42 -3.25 4.31
C ALA A 167 -14.65 -3.01 3.00
N LEU A 168 -15.32 -3.15 1.85
CA LEU A 168 -14.71 -2.86 0.55
C LEU A 168 -14.44 -1.37 0.37
N LEU A 169 -15.35 -0.49 0.77
CA LEU A 169 -15.17 0.97 0.69
C LEU A 169 -14.15 1.52 1.69
N ASP A 170 -13.78 0.73 2.69
CA ASP A 170 -12.63 1.04 3.55
C ASP A 170 -11.30 0.85 2.81
N LYS A 171 -11.26 -0.03 1.80
CA LYS A 171 -10.04 -0.43 1.08
C LYS A 171 -9.98 0.12 -0.34
N LEU A 172 -11.14 0.41 -0.93
CA LEU A 172 -11.30 0.76 -2.33
C LEU A 172 -11.90 2.17 -2.44
N SER A 173 -11.41 2.93 -3.42
CA SER A 173 -12.17 4.08 -3.90
C SER A 173 -13.51 3.61 -4.52
N ILE A 174 -14.50 4.50 -4.63
CA ILE A 174 -15.77 4.17 -5.32
C ILE A 174 -15.54 3.71 -6.78
N SER A 175 -14.46 4.18 -7.42
CA SER A 175 -14.07 3.71 -8.75
C SER A 175 -13.43 2.32 -8.72
N GLY A 176 -12.61 2.02 -7.70
CA GLY A 176 -12.03 0.70 -7.49
C GLY A 176 -13.11 -0.34 -7.17
N LEU A 177 -14.08 0.02 -6.32
CA LEU A 177 -15.24 -0.81 -6.02
C LEU A 177 -16.03 -1.17 -7.28
N ARG A 178 -16.28 -0.17 -8.15
CA ARG A 178 -16.97 -0.39 -9.42
C ARG A 178 -16.25 -1.40 -10.31
N LYS A 179 -14.92 -1.29 -10.45
CA LYS A 179 -14.14 -2.24 -11.25
C LYS A 179 -14.13 -3.66 -10.64
N TRP A 180 -14.03 -3.76 -9.31
CA TRP A 180 -14.13 -5.03 -8.61
C TRP A 180 -15.49 -5.69 -8.82
N VAL A 181 -16.59 -4.92 -8.74
CA VAL A 181 -17.94 -5.40 -9.06
C VAL A 181 -18.06 -5.82 -10.52
N ASP A 182 -17.56 -5.00 -11.45
CA ASP A 182 -17.60 -5.27 -12.89
C ASP A 182 -16.90 -6.58 -13.25
N TYR A 183 -15.75 -6.86 -12.63
CA TYR A 183 -15.03 -8.11 -12.81
C TYR A 183 -15.85 -9.32 -12.34
N GLY A 184 -16.44 -9.25 -11.15
CA GLY A 184 -17.26 -10.33 -10.59
C GLY A 184 -18.47 -10.66 -11.45
N ILE A 185 -19.19 -9.63 -11.93
CA ILE A 185 -20.35 -9.80 -12.81
C ILE A 185 -19.94 -10.42 -14.15
N ARG A 186 -18.83 -9.97 -14.76
CA ARG A 186 -18.39 -10.42 -16.09
C ARG A 186 -17.86 -11.85 -16.09
N ASN A 187 -17.18 -12.28 -15.02
CA ASN A 187 -16.56 -13.61 -14.96
C ASN A 187 -17.52 -14.70 -14.45
N TYR A 188 -18.61 -14.32 -13.75
CA TYR A 188 -19.59 -15.27 -13.20
C TYR A 188 -21.05 -14.99 -13.61
N PRO A 189 -21.37 -14.78 -14.91
CA PRO A 189 -22.72 -14.40 -15.34
C PRO A 189 -23.76 -15.52 -15.17
N ASN A 190 -23.35 -16.79 -15.33
CA ASN A 190 -24.24 -17.96 -15.31
C ASN A 190 -23.94 -18.93 -14.15
N HIS A 191 -23.16 -18.50 -13.16
CA HIS A 191 -22.73 -19.36 -12.04
C HIS A 191 -23.10 -18.70 -10.70
N PRO A 192 -24.35 -18.87 -10.21
CA PRO A 192 -24.84 -18.23 -8.99
C PRO A 192 -23.97 -18.45 -7.75
N GLU A 193 -23.49 -19.68 -7.51
CA GLU A 193 -22.66 -19.96 -6.33
C GLU A 193 -21.27 -19.33 -6.44
N ARG A 194 -20.64 -19.35 -7.62
CA ARG A 194 -19.36 -18.64 -7.83
C ARG A 194 -19.50 -17.13 -7.70
N GLN A 195 -20.65 -16.58 -8.11
CA GLN A 195 -20.96 -15.17 -7.92
C GLN A 195 -21.04 -14.84 -6.42
N ARG A 196 -21.66 -15.69 -5.60
CA ARG A 196 -21.67 -15.55 -4.13
C ARG A 196 -20.29 -15.68 -3.53
N GLU A 197 -19.49 -16.67 -3.94
CA GLU A 197 -18.11 -16.84 -3.48
C GLU A 197 -17.23 -15.63 -3.81
N TYR A 198 -17.46 -15.00 -4.97
CA TYR A 198 -16.79 -13.75 -5.35
C TYR A 198 -17.22 -12.58 -4.46
N PHE A 199 -18.53 -12.33 -4.37
CA PHE A 199 -19.04 -11.16 -3.64
C PHE A 199 -18.97 -11.30 -2.11
N SER A 200 -18.72 -12.51 -1.59
CA SER A 200 -18.41 -12.78 -0.18
C SER A 200 -16.91 -12.83 0.14
N LEU A 201 -16.02 -12.47 -0.81
CA LEU A 201 -14.55 -12.49 -0.67
C LEU A 201 -13.93 -13.88 -0.39
N GLN A 202 -14.65 -14.96 -0.67
CA GLN A 202 -14.18 -16.33 -0.45
C GLN A 202 -13.31 -16.85 -1.58
N SER A 203 -13.53 -16.38 -2.81
CA SER A 203 -12.74 -16.80 -3.97
C SER A 203 -11.38 -16.10 -4.06
N ALA A 204 -10.37 -16.82 -4.54
CA ALA A 204 -9.00 -16.31 -4.65
C ALA A 204 -8.88 -15.13 -5.62
N ASP A 205 -9.62 -15.17 -6.74
CA ASP A 205 -9.65 -14.08 -7.72
C ASP A 205 -10.35 -12.83 -7.17
N SER A 206 -11.40 -12.97 -6.36
CA SER A 206 -12.02 -11.84 -5.69
C SER A 206 -11.04 -11.06 -4.80
N ARG A 207 -10.22 -11.79 -4.05
CA ARG A 207 -9.16 -11.20 -3.20
C ARG A 207 -8.05 -10.57 -4.04
N ALA A 208 -7.67 -11.20 -5.16
CA ALA A 208 -6.66 -10.66 -6.07
C ALA A 208 -7.12 -9.37 -6.77
N VAL A 209 -8.37 -9.32 -7.26
CA VAL A 209 -8.94 -8.09 -7.85
C VAL A 209 -9.11 -7.01 -6.79
N LEU A 210 -9.52 -7.36 -5.57
CA LEU A 210 -9.60 -6.41 -4.46
C LEU A 210 -8.23 -5.77 -4.22
N GLN A 211 -7.19 -6.60 -4.12
CA GLN A 211 -5.82 -6.14 -3.90
C GLN A 211 -5.35 -5.16 -4.98
N ARG A 212 -5.65 -5.46 -6.25
CA ARG A 212 -5.29 -4.63 -7.39
C ARG A 212 -6.01 -3.27 -7.43
N GLU A 213 -7.21 -3.17 -6.86
CA GLU A 213 -8.00 -1.94 -6.93
C GLU A 213 -7.90 -1.09 -5.66
N ARG A 214 -7.10 -1.50 -4.65
CA ARG A 214 -6.90 -0.76 -3.40
C ARG A 214 -6.47 0.68 -3.68
N HIS A 215 -6.93 1.60 -2.83
CA HIS A 215 -6.44 2.97 -2.87
C HIS A 215 -4.96 2.99 -2.43
N GLY A 216 -4.18 3.91 -3.00
CA GLY A 216 -2.76 4.08 -2.69
C GLY A 216 -1.84 3.58 -3.81
N THR A 217 -0.54 3.64 -3.54
CA THR A 217 0.50 3.14 -4.43
C THR A 217 0.74 1.66 -4.13
N LEU A 218 0.39 0.78 -5.07
CA LEU A 218 0.60 -0.65 -4.93
C LEU A 218 2.07 -1.03 -5.16
N LEU A 219 2.61 -1.92 -4.31
CA LEU A 219 3.98 -2.42 -4.48
C LEU A 219 4.13 -3.13 -5.83
N VAL A 220 3.20 -4.04 -6.14
CA VAL A 220 3.23 -4.90 -7.33
C VAL A 220 3.33 -4.11 -8.64
N ASP A 221 2.67 -2.94 -8.71
CA ASP A 221 2.71 -2.07 -9.89
C ASP A 221 4.05 -1.34 -10.05
N ASN A 222 4.84 -1.25 -8.97
CA ASN A 222 6.07 -0.48 -8.89
C ASN A 222 7.32 -1.33 -8.63
N GLU A 223 7.20 -2.65 -8.51
CA GLU A 223 8.32 -3.56 -8.20
C GLU A 223 9.51 -3.36 -9.14
N ARG A 224 9.27 -3.31 -10.45
CA ARG A 224 10.32 -3.11 -11.45
C ARG A 224 11.04 -1.78 -11.27
N LEU A 225 10.30 -0.72 -10.98
CA LEU A 225 10.87 0.62 -10.80
C LEU A 225 11.70 0.69 -9.51
N LEU A 226 11.25 0.01 -8.46
CA LEU A 226 11.95 -0.08 -7.18
C LEU A 226 13.20 -0.97 -7.25
N ASP A 227 13.18 -2.06 -8.02
CA ASP A 227 14.38 -2.86 -8.32
C ASP A 227 15.43 -2.04 -9.08
N ILE A 228 15.02 -1.26 -10.10
CA ILE A 228 15.93 -0.34 -10.80
C ILE A 228 16.48 0.72 -9.86
N TYR A 229 15.65 1.24 -8.94
CA TYR A 229 16.09 2.20 -7.92
C TYR A 229 17.18 1.61 -7.01
N LEU A 230 17.01 0.38 -6.51
CA LEU A 230 18.01 -0.31 -5.70
C LEU A 230 19.31 -0.55 -6.48
N ARG A 231 19.22 -1.06 -7.71
CA ARG A 231 20.40 -1.32 -8.54
C ARG A 231 21.13 -0.04 -8.91
N GLY A 232 20.39 0.99 -9.29
CA GLY A 232 20.93 2.25 -9.80
C GLY A 232 21.55 3.14 -8.73
N LEU A 233 20.91 3.25 -7.56
CA LEU A 233 21.39 4.14 -6.48
C LEU A 233 22.13 3.38 -5.38
N TRP A 234 21.76 2.15 -5.08
CA TRP A 234 22.36 1.42 -3.97
C TRP A 234 23.37 0.36 -4.42
N GLY A 235 23.40 0.04 -5.72
CA GLY A 235 24.21 -1.07 -6.23
C GLY A 235 23.76 -2.42 -5.62
N ASP A 236 22.51 -2.49 -5.18
CA ASP A 236 21.93 -3.65 -4.49
C ASP A 236 20.78 -4.22 -5.33
N SER A 237 20.45 -5.48 -5.08
CA SER A 237 19.28 -6.15 -5.65
C SER A 237 18.71 -7.11 -4.63
N ALA A 238 17.39 -7.07 -4.44
CA ALA A 238 16.68 -7.99 -3.58
C ALA A 238 15.29 -8.28 -4.16
N GLN A 239 14.77 -9.48 -3.86
CA GLN A 239 13.37 -9.76 -4.12
C GLN A 239 12.52 -8.86 -3.20
N LEU A 240 11.59 -8.10 -3.78
CA LEU A 240 10.60 -7.34 -3.02
C LEU A 240 9.42 -8.27 -2.76
N VAL A 241 9.05 -8.44 -1.49
CA VAL A 241 8.00 -9.36 -1.09
C VAL A 241 6.92 -8.59 -0.33
N PRO A 242 5.70 -8.45 -0.89
CA PRO A 242 4.62 -7.74 -0.23
C PRO A 242 4.12 -8.51 1.00
N TYR A 243 3.75 -7.79 2.06
CA TYR A 243 2.90 -8.31 3.13
C TYR A 243 1.59 -7.51 3.20
N PRO A 244 0.47 -8.14 3.61
CA PRO A 244 -0.81 -7.45 3.72
C PRO A 244 -0.75 -6.36 4.80
N THR A 245 -1.12 -5.13 4.44
CA THR A 245 -1.24 -4.03 5.40
C THR A 245 -2.51 -4.15 6.26
N ASP A 246 -3.53 -4.88 5.79
CA ASP A 246 -4.84 -5.06 6.44
C ASP A 246 -5.03 -6.46 7.00
N VAL A 247 -4.31 -6.77 8.06
CA VAL A 247 -4.81 -7.81 8.96
C VAL A 247 -5.13 -7.11 10.26
N GLU A 248 -6.29 -7.40 10.83
CA GLU A 248 -6.63 -7.21 12.25
C GLU A 248 -5.69 -8.07 13.12
N GLN A 249 -4.38 -7.97 12.87
CA GLN A 249 -3.32 -8.56 13.62
C GLN A 249 -3.00 -7.62 14.77
N LEU A 250 -2.89 -8.21 15.95
CA LEU A 250 -2.41 -7.53 17.17
C LEU A 250 -1.03 -6.87 16.99
N GLN A 251 -0.27 -7.27 15.95
CA GLN A 251 0.99 -6.67 15.56
C GLN A 251 0.96 -6.33 14.07
N ARG A 252 1.06 -5.03 13.73
CA ARG A 252 1.24 -4.60 12.35
C ARG A 252 2.64 -4.99 11.88
N PRO A 253 2.79 -5.70 10.76
CA PRO A 253 4.10 -6.00 10.21
C PRO A 253 4.83 -4.70 9.84
N VAL A 254 6.05 -4.56 10.35
CA VAL A 254 7.02 -3.49 10.04
C VAL A 254 7.89 -3.97 8.86
N PRO A 255 8.40 -3.08 8.00
CA PRO A 255 9.38 -3.49 6.99
C PRO A 255 10.55 -4.27 7.59
N TYR A 256 11.07 -5.25 6.87
CA TYR A 256 12.28 -5.99 7.29
C TYR A 256 12.95 -6.63 6.08
N TYR A 257 14.13 -7.19 6.28
CA TYR A 257 14.77 -8.04 5.27
C TYR A 257 15.37 -9.29 5.90
N ASP A 258 15.42 -10.35 5.10
CA ASP A 258 16.07 -11.61 5.43
C ASP A 258 16.69 -12.23 4.15
N ALA A 259 17.15 -13.48 4.25
CA ALA A 259 17.73 -14.19 3.11
C ALA A 259 16.76 -14.39 1.93
N SER A 260 15.45 -14.29 2.15
CA SER A 260 14.40 -14.44 1.13
C SER A 260 14.02 -13.13 0.41
N GLY A 261 14.47 -11.97 0.92
CA GLY A 261 14.21 -10.68 0.29
C GLY A 261 13.87 -9.55 1.26
N MET A 262 13.46 -8.41 0.70
CA MET A 262 12.99 -7.25 1.44
C MET A 262 11.47 -7.26 1.50
N ARG A 263 10.92 -7.18 2.71
CA ARG A 263 9.49 -7.32 3.01
C ARG A 263 8.91 -5.94 3.22
N LEU A 264 7.93 -5.58 2.41
CA LEU A 264 7.35 -4.24 2.36
C LEU A 264 5.81 -4.31 2.40
N PRO A 265 5.13 -3.24 2.85
CA PRO A 265 3.68 -3.13 2.72
C PRO A 265 3.24 -3.33 1.27
N ASP A 266 2.17 -4.08 1.07
CA ASP A 266 1.57 -4.33 -0.24
C ASP A 266 0.98 -3.08 -0.89
N VAL A 267 0.60 -2.08 -0.08
CA VAL A 267 0.09 -0.78 -0.52
C VAL A 267 0.54 0.33 0.43
N LEU A 268 0.89 1.49 -0.11
CA LEU A 268 1.18 2.71 0.66
C LEU A 268 0.39 3.91 0.13
N ASP A 269 -0.38 4.55 0.99
CA ASP A 269 -1.02 5.84 0.71
C ASP A 269 -0.01 7.00 0.77
N ASP A 270 -0.39 8.14 0.21
CA ASP A 270 0.36 9.38 0.36
C ASP A 270 0.24 9.90 1.80
N VAL A 271 1.35 10.29 2.42
CA VAL A 271 1.40 10.77 3.82
C VAL A 271 2.28 12.01 3.91
N ALA A 272 1.81 13.04 4.63
CA ALA A 272 2.56 14.28 4.88
C ALA A 272 3.15 14.93 3.61
N GLY A 273 2.43 14.83 2.47
CA GLY A 273 2.89 15.36 1.18
C GLY A 273 3.96 14.52 0.47
N VAL A 274 4.25 13.32 0.98
CA VAL A 274 5.14 12.32 0.34
C VAL A 274 4.27 11.28 -0.37
N SER A 275 4.56 11.07 -1.65
CA SER A 275 3.84 10.07 -2.46
C SER A 275 4.12 8.65 -1.98
N GLY A 276 3.18 7.72 -2.16
CA GLY A 276 3.37 6.31 -1.80
C GLY A 276 4.62 5.68 -2.44
N ILE A 277 4.96 6.07 -3.67
CA ILE A 277 6.20 5.60 -4.32
C ILE A 277 7.47 6.13 -3.65
N ASP A 278 7.45 7.39 -3.18
CA ASP A 278 8.59 7.96 -2.45
C ASP A 278 8.68 7.42 -1.02
N ARG A 279 7.57 6.97 -0.43
CA ARG A 279 7.58 6.21 0.82
C ARG A 279 8.29 4.86 0.65
N TYR A 280 7.99 4.10 -0.41
CA TYR A 280 8.74 2.87 -0.72
C TYR A 280 10.23 3.15 -0.92
N ARG A 281 10.58 4.21 -1.65
CA ARG A 281 11.99 4.61 -1.84
C ARG A 281 12.66 4.97 -0.52
N ALA A 282 11.97 5.66 0.40
CA ALA A 282 12.50 5.99 1.72
C ALA A 282 12.79 4.74 2.55
N THR A 283 11.86 3.77 2.59
CA THR A 283 12.05 2.49 3.28
C THR A 283 13.19 1.67 2.67
N LEU A 284 13.23 1.57 1.34
CA LEU A 284 14.32 0.87 0.64
C LEU A 284 15.67 1.55 0.84
N ALA A 285 15.71 2.88 0.86
CA ALA A 285 16.93 3.62 1.18
C ALA A 285 17.45 3.29 2.58
N HIS A 286 16.54 3.26 3.57
CA HIS A 286 16.87 2.92 4.94
C HIS A 286 17.40 1.47 5.06
N ILE A 287 16.69 0.49 4.51
CA ILE A 287 17.10 -0.92 4.51
C ILE A 287 18.44 -1.13 3.78
N ALA A 288 18.60 -0.55 2.59
CA ALA A 288 19.84 -0.67 1.81
C ALA A 288 21.02 0.00 2.52
N ALA A 289 20.77 1.10 3.24
CA ALA A 289 21.76 1.76 4.06
C ALA A 289 22.19 0.90 5.27
N HIS A 290 21.25 0.22 5.95
CA HIS A 290 21.59 -0.77 6.98
C HIS A 290 22.45 -1.90 6.42
N ARG A 291 22.03 -2.52 5.30
CA ARG A 291 22.82 -3.58 4.64
C ARG A 291 24.23 -3.17 4.28
N ARG A 292 24.44 -1.88 4.00
CA ARG A 292 25.75 -1.34 3.61
C ARG A 292 26.63 -0.96 4.78
N TRP A 293 26.06 -0.46 5.88
CA TRP A 293 26.83 0.21 6.93
C TRP A 293 26.62 -0.33 8.34
N SER A 294 25.56 -1.09 8.62
CA SER A 294 25.32 -1.68 9.94
C SER A 294 26.09 -2.98 10.15
N MET A 295 26.49 -3.23 11.38
CA MET A 295 27.11 -4.48 11.81
C MET A 295 26.28 -5.15 12.92
N PRO A 296 26.01 -6.47 12.84
CA PRO A 296 25.26 -7.16 13.87
C PRO A 296 26.00 -7.21 15.23
N MET A 297 25.23 -7.17 16.31
CA MET A 297 25.67 -7.20 17.71
C MET A 297 25.00 -8.34 18.47
N PHE A 298 25.58 -8.76 19.59
CA PHE A 298 24.98 -9.78 20.46
C PHE A 298 23.91 -9.16 21.37
N ALA A 299 22.68 -9.61 21.20
CA ALA A 299 21.52 -9.13 21.91
C ALA A 299 21.55 -9.49 23.40
N ASP A 300 22.13 -10.63 23.76
CA ASP A 300 22.21 -11.13 25.15
C ASP A 300 22.96 -10.20 26.11
N ASN A 301 23.84 -9.35 25.57
CA ASN A 301 24.58 -8.36 26.35
C ASN A 301 23.74 -7.12 26.71
N CYS A 302 22.52 -6.99 26.18
CA CYS A 302 21.68 -5.80 26.28
C CYS A 302 20.26 -6.15 26.76
N SER A 303 19.75 -5.38 27.72
CA SER A 303 18.34 -5.41 28.12
C SER A 303 17.42 -4.88 27.01
N PRO A 304 16.11 -5.19 27.00
CA PRO A 304 15.18 -4.71 25.97
C PRO A 304 15.17 -3.19 25.78
N MET A 305 15.24 -2.42 26.87
CA MET A 305 15.31 -0.95 26.80
C MET A 305 16.61 -0.45 26.15
N GLN A 306 17.73 -1.15 26.40
CA GLN A 306 19.01 -0.83 25.77
C GLN A 306 18.98 -1.17 24.28
N ARG A 307 18.38 -2.31 23.90
CA ARG A 307 18.20 -2.69 22.49
C ARG A 307 17.40 -1.65 21.72
N MET A 308 16.25 -1.23 22.25
CA MET A 308 15.41 -0.18 21.64
C MET A 308 16.18 1.15 21.45
N ALA A 309 17.05 1.51 22.39
CA ALA A 309 17.88 2.70 22.25
C ALA A 309 18.96 2.54 21.18
N ILE A 310 19.65 1.38 21.16
CA ILE A 310 20.67 1.07 20.16
C ILE A 310 20.06 1.09 18.76
N GLU A 311 18.88 0.48 18.57
CA GLU A 311 18.13 0.51 17.32
C GLU A 311 17.87 1.95 16.85
N VAL A 312 17.27 2.80 17.69
CA VAL A 312 16.96 4.19 17.31
C VAL A 312 18.22 5.00 16.97
N PHE A 313 19.31 4.80 17.71
CA PHE A 313 20.57 5.49 17.46
C PHE A 313 21.24 4.99 16.17
N GLU A 314 21.22 3.68 15.93
CA GLU A 314 21.75 3.07 14.71
C GLU A 314 20.93 3.49 13.48
N ASP A 315 19.61 3.48 13.54
CA ASP A 315 18.74 4.02 12.49
C ASP A 315 19.12 5.46 12.16
N SER A 316 19.31 6.30 13.20
CA SER A 316 19.66 7.72 13.02
C SER A 316 21.05 7.88 12.40
N ARG A 317 21.99 6.97 12.70
CA ARG A 317 23.32 6.90 12.06
C ARG A 317 23.17 6.58 10.58
N ILE A 318 22.41 5.54 10.26
CA ILE A 318 22.18 5.07 8.90
C ILE A 318 21.45 6.12 8.07
N GLU A 319 20.45 6.79 8.61
CA GLU A 319 19.78 7.91 7.96
C GLU A 319 20.73 9.10 7.71
N THR A 320 21.61 9.41 8.68
CA THR A 320 22.64 10.45 8.51
C THR A 320 23.59 10.10 7.36
N LEU A 321 24.02 8.84 7.26
CA LEU A 321 24.88 8.35 6.18
C LEU A 321 24.15 8.34 4.83
N ALA A 322 22.90 7.89 4.80
CA ALA A 322 22.04 7.91 3.62
C ALA A 322 21.85 9.35 3.11
N MET A 323 21.61 10.32 3.99
CA MET A 323 21.49 11.74 3.64
C MET A 323 22.82 12.37 3.18
N ARG A 324 23.97 11.88 3.66
CA ARG A 324 25.28 12.33 3.13
C ARG A 324 25.50 11.86 1.70
N ALA A 325 25.14 10.62 1.40
CA ALA A 325 25.22 10.07 0.04
C ALA A 325 24.15 10.69 -0.88
N TYR A 326 22.94 10.88 -0.36
CA TYR A 326 21.76 11.35 -1.08
C TYR A 326 21.05 12.48 -0.31
N PRO A 327 21.51 13.73 -0.45
CA PRO A 327 20.97 14.87 0.31
C PRO A 327 19.46 15.09 0.15
N GLY A 328 18.90 14.69 -0.99
CA GLY A 328 17.46 14.77 -1.26
C GLY A 328 16.58 13.97 -0.29
N LEU A 329 17.11 12.93 0.35
CA LEU A 329 16.35 12.11 1.31
C LEU A 329 15.94 12.89 2.57
N ARG A 330 16.65 13.96 2.92
CA ARG A 330 16.35 14.77 4.11
C ARG A 330 14.91 15.29 4.11
N ARG A 331 14.42 15.79 2.97
CA ARG A 331 13.05 16.29 2.86
C ARG A 331 12.01 15.20 3.12
N THR A 332 12.24 14.01 2.55
CA THR A 332 11.33 12.87 2.66
C THR A 332 11.33 12.31 4.08
N PHE A 333 12.51 12.06 4.67
CA PHE A 333 12.59 11.59 6.05
C PHE A 333 11.99 12.60 7.02
N LEU A 334 12.27 13.91 6.87
CA LEU A 334 11.73 14.93 7.76
C LEU A 334 10.19 15.01 7.72
N ALA A 335 9.61 14.84 6.53
CA ALA A 335 8.16 14.84 6.35
C ALA A 335 7.49 13.59 6.94
N LEU A 336 8.14 12.43 6.88
CA LEU A 336 7.60 11.16 7.38
C LEU A 336 7.92 10.90 8.85
N HIS A 337 8.97 11.51 9.40
CA HIS A 337 9.37 11.33 10.79
C HIS A 337 8.42 12.11 11.71
N PRO A 338 7.84 11.48 12.74
CA PRO A 338 6.96 12.16 13.68
C PRO A 338 7.66 13.32 14.39
N ALA A 339 6.87 14.29 14.84
CA ALA A 339 7.31 15.46 15.58
C ALA A 339 6.65 15.51 16.97
N PRO A 340 7.05 14.61 17.91
CA PRO A 340 6.47 14.58 19.24
C PRO A 340 6.66 15.92 19.96
N LEU A 341 5.61 16.39 20.65
CA LEU A 341 5.68 17.59 21.48
C LEU A 341 6.40 17.31 22.80
N GLU A 342 7.33 18.18 23.17
CA GLU A 342 8.04 18.09 24.44
C GLU A 342 7.06 18.16 25.62
N GLY A 343 7.07 17.14 26.48
CA GLY A 343 6.18 17.04 27.64
C GLY A 343 4.80 16.43 27.38
N ALA A 344 4.51 15.95 26.16
CA ALA A 344 3.24 15.27 25.87
C ALA A 344 3.09 13.90 26.55
N CYS A 345 4.21 13.27 26.92
CA CYS A 345 4.20 12.04 27.70
C CYS A 345 4.27 12.35 29.20
N ASP A 346 3.28 11.87 29.95
CA ASP A 346 3.24 11.96 31.41
C ASP A 346 4.00 10.78 32.05
N PRO A 347 5.16 11.03 32.68
CA PRO A 347 5.99 9.98 33.28
C PRO A 347 5.40 9.41 34.56
N GLU A 348 4.36 10.00 35.16
CA GLU A 348 3.72 9.42 36.36
C GLU A 348 2.73 8.30 36.01
N THR A 349 2.22 8.29 34.78
CA THR A 349 1.17 7.36 34.34
C THR A 349 1.65 6.38 33.27
N THR A 350 2.65 6.75 32.45
CA THR A 350 3.09 5.95 31.29
C THR A 350 4.61 5.91 31.12
N SER A 351 5.11 4.88 30.45
CA SER A 351 6.51 4.77 30.04
C SER A 351 6.81 5.72 28.88
N CYS A 352 7.67 6.72 29.13
CA CYS A 352 8.05 7.76 28.19
C CYS A 352 9.35 7.47 27.42
N LEU A 353 9.91 6.27 27.56
CA LEU A 353 11.18 5.94 26.93
C LEU A 353 11.11 6.06 25.39
N ARG A 354 10.08 5.47 24.77
CA ARG A 354 9.85 5.52 23.33
C ARG A 354 9.66 6.96 22.82
N HIS A 355 8.90 7.77 23.55
CA HIS A 355 8.70 9.18 23.26
C HIS A 355 10.01 9.96 23.25
N ARG A 356 10.86 9.80 24.29
CA ARG A 356 12.17 10.47 24.36
C ARG A 356 13.14 10.05 23.26
N LEU A 357 13.18 8.76 22.90
CA LEU A 357 13.99 8.27 21.78
C LEU A 357 13.49 8.82 20.43
N THR A 358 12.18 9.00 20.26
CA THR A 358 11.62 9.63 19.06
C THR A 358 11.95 11.12 19.00
N MET A 359 11.89 11.84 20.13
CA MET A 359 12.35 13.23 20.20
C MET A 359 13.84 13.33 19.85
N PHE A 360 14.67 12.41 20.34
CA PHE A 360 16.10 12.39 20.03
C PHE A 360 16.36 12.22 18.52
N SER A 361 15.75 11.21 17.89
CA SER A 361 15.87 11.00 16.43
C SER A 361 15.32 12.18 15.62
N ARG A 362 14.19 12.78 16.04
CA ARG A 362 13.67 14.01 15.42
C ARG A 362 14.67 15.17 15.51
N ALA A 363 15.30 15.38 16.66
CA ALA A 363 16.27 16.45 16.87
C ALA A 363 17.56 16.28 16.04
N LEU A 364 17.95 15.04 15.73
CA LEU A 364 19.06 14.77 14.81
C LEU A 364 18.72 15.11 13.35
N LEU A 365 17.46 14.93 12.98
CA LEU A 365 16.98 15.13 11.61
C LEU A 365 16.61 16.61 11.34
N ASP A 366 15.97 17.26 12.30
CA ASP A 366 15.40 18.60 12.20
C ASP A 366 16.15 19.60 13.08
N ALA A 367 16.81 20.59 12.48
CA ALA A 367 17.50 21.63 13.23
C ALA A 367 16.54 22.63 13.90
N GLU A 368 15.29 22.70 13.46
CA GLU A 368 14.26 23.60 13.96
C GLU A 368 13.26 22.90 14.90
N HIS A 369 13.67 21.77 15.49
CA HIS A 369 12.83 20.91 16.33
C HIS A 369 12.23 21.59 17.59
N GLY A 370 12.85 22.66 18.10
CA GLY A 370 12.32 23.49 19.19
C GLY A 370 12.41 22.92 20.62
N TYR A 371 13.02 21.75 20.82
CA TYR A 371 13.15 21.11 22.13
C TYR A 371 14.16 21.82 23.04
N GLN A 372 13.90 21.80 24.35
CA GLN A 372 14.68 22.49 25.36
C GLN A 372 15.38 21.56 26.37
N ASP A 373 15.04 20.26 26.40
CA ASP A 373 15.69 19.27 27.27
C ASP A 373 17.23 19.27 27.09
N ALA A 374 17.92 19.68 28.15
CA ALA A 374 19.36 19.90 28.12
C ALA A 374 20.18 18.61 27.94
N GLU A 375 19.71 17.47 28.47
CA GLU A 375 20.41 16.19 28.30
C GLU A 375 20.20 15.66 26.89
N LEU A 376 18.98 15.74 26.34
CA LEU A 376 18.71 15.41 24.94
C LEU A 376 19.62 16.22 24.01
N LEU A 377 19.64 17.55 24.15
CA LEU A 377 20.46 18.45 23.34
C LEU A 377 21.98 18.18 23.48
N LYS A 378 22.42 17.75 24.67
CA LYS A 378 23.81 17.35 24.90
C LYS A 378 24.16 16.09 24.09
N PHE A 379 23.31 15.08 24.08
CA PHE A 379 23.55 13.85 23.31
C PHE A 379 23.38 14.04 21.81
N VAL A 380 22.48 14.95 21.38
CA VAL A 380 22.36 15.37 19.96
C VAL A 380 23.69 15.94 19.47
N ARG A 381 24.30 16.85 20.24
CA ARG A 381 25.64 17.38 19.92
C ARG A 381 26.70 16.29 19.87
N HIS A 382 26.73 15.41 20.87
CA HIS A 382 27.72 14.33 20.91
C HIS A 382 27.58 13.39 19.71
N PHE A 383 26.35 13.06 19.31
CA PHE A 383 26.10 12.29 18.10
C PHE A 383 26.64 13.00 16.85
N HIS A 384 26.36 14.30 16.69
CA HIS A 384 26.89 15.07 15.56
C HIS A 384 28.42 15.14 15.56
N ASP A 385 29.05 15.31 16.72
CA ASP A 385 30.51 15.33 16.87
C ASP A 385 31.14 13.98 16.50
N THR A 386 30.53 12.87 16.91
CA THR A 386 30.94 11.51 16.52
C THR A 386 30.80 11.33 15.01
N MET A 387 29.65 11.71 14.44
CA MET A 387 29.42 11.61 13.00
C MET A 387 30.32 12.55 12.19
N ALA A 388 30.78 13.68 12.73
CA ALA A 388 31.68 14.59 12.04
C ALA A 388 33.07 13.97 11.76
N GLN A 389 33.46 12.94 12.52
CA GLN A 389 34.76 12.28 12.40
C GLN A 389 34.80 11.21 11.28
N GLY A 390 33.65 10.86 10.70
CA GLY A 390 33.58 9.85 9.64
C GLY A 390 32.22 9.16 9.62
N ASN A 391 32.21 7.85 9.38
CA ASN A 391 30.96 7.08 9.32
C ASN A 391 30.50 6.55 10.70
N SER A 392 31.41 6.52 11.67
CA SER A 392 31.29 5.79 12.94
C SER A 392 30.97 4.30 12.77
N SER A 393 31.18 3.50 13.81
CA SER A 393 30.78 2.09 13.83
C SER A 393 29.46 1.86 14.56
N SER A 394 28.81 0.72 14.31
CA SER A 394 27.62 0.32 15.08
C SER A 394 27.93 0.19 16.57
N GLU A 395 29.13 -0.25 16.97
CA GLU A 395 29.56 -0.30 18.37
C GLU A 395 29.74 1.08 19.01
N GLU A 396 30.34 2.03 18.29
CA GLU A 396 30.52 3.40 18.78
C GLU A 396 29.17 4.09 19.02
N ILE A 397 28.23 3.95 18.08
CA ILE A 397 26.88 4.50 18.22
C ILE A 397 26.06 3.74 19.27
N ALA A 398 26.23 2.42 19.41
CA ALA A 398 25.63 1.67 20.50
C ALA A 398 26.15 2.12 21.86
N ALA A 399 27.45 2.39 22.01
CA ALA A 399 28.01 2.93 23.25
C ALA A 399 27.40 4.29 23.60
N LEU A 400 27.15 5.14 22.60
CA LEU A 400 26.46 6.40 22.79
C LEU A 400 25.00 6.22 23.22
N ALA A 401 24.28 5.28 22.62
CA ALA A 401 22.90 4.93 22.99
C ALA A 401 22.82 4.44 24.45
N LEU A 402 23.76 3.58 24.85
CA LEU A 402 23.86 3.07 26.23
C LEU A 402 24.15 4.20 27.22
N ALA A 403 25.05 5.12 26.88
CA ALA A 403 25.34 6.30 27.70
C ALA A 403 24.10 7.21 27.82
N TYR A 404 23.34 7.40 26.74
CA TYR A 404 22.09 8.17 26.76
C TYR A 404 21.07 7.55 27.72
N ILE A 405 20.83 6.23 27.60
CA ILE A 405 19.90 5.52 28.48
C ILE A 405 20.36 5.55 29.93
N ALA A 406 21.64 5.29 30.20
CA ALA A 406 22.17 5.34 31.56
C ALA A 406 21.94 6.73 32.21
N ARG A 407 21.96 7.79 31.41
CA ARG A 407 21.80 9.17 31.87
C ARG A 407 20.34 9.62 32.00
N THR A 408 19.46 9.15 31.13
CA THR A 408 18.06 9.59 31.04
C THR A 408 17.05 8.61 31.65
N ARG A 409 17.50 7.43 32.11
CA ARG A 409 16.66 6.41 32.75
C ARG A 409 15.85 7.00 33.90
N ARG A 410 14.55 6.68 33.91
CA ARG A 410 13.60 6.98 35.00
C ARG A 410 12.97 5.68 35.49
N GLN A 411 12.43 5.70 36.72
CA GLN A 411 11.70 4.54 37.25
C GLN A 411 10.45 4.23 36.41
N SER A 412 9.78 5.25 35.89
CA SER A 412 8.58 5.13 35.07
C SER A 412 8.80 4.44 33.72
N ASP A 413 10.04 4.29 33.26
CA ASP A 413 10.34 3.55 32.03
C ASP A 413 9.97 2.06 32.13
N GLN A 414 9.75 1.55 33.37
CA GLN A 414 9.35 0.18 33.66
C GLN A 414 7.83 -0.01 33.73
N LEU A 415 7.02 1.04 33.54
CA LEU A 415 5.57 0.94 33.52
C LEU A 415 5.08 0.12 32.32
N ALA A 416 4.00 -0.64 32.51
CA ALA A 416 3.41 -1.48 31.48
C ALA A 416 2.66 -0.68 30.41
N ASP A 417 2.08 0.46 30.78
CA ASP A 417 1.44 1.38 29.83
C ASP A 417 2.50 2.23 29.13
N VAL A 418 2.52 2.21 27.80
CA VAL A 418 3.56 2.83 26.97
C VAL A 418 2.95 3.94 26.13
N HIS A 419 3.61 5.09 26.09
CA HIS A 419 3.15 6.21 25.27
C HIS A 419 3.49 5.98 23.78
N PHE A 420 2.47 5.75 22.95
CA PHE A 420 2.62 5.51 21.51
C PHE A 420 2.37 6.74 20.63
N ALA A 421 1.65 7.75 21.12
CA ALA A 421 1.28 8.92 20.31
C ALA A 421 2.53 9.64 19.76
N ASP A 422 2.54 9.89 18.45
CA ASP A 422 3.64 10.55 17.72
C ASP A 422 5.01 9.88 17.91
N THR A 423 5.06 8.55 18.00
CA THR A 423 6.31 7.78 18.16
C THR A 423 6.58 6.74 17.07
N GLU A 424 5.71 6.63 16.06
CA GLU A 424 5.85 5.64 14.99
C GLU A 424 6.60 6.24 13.78
N VAL A 425 7.74 5.65 13.40
CA VAL A 425 8.53 6.06 12.23
C VAL A 425 8.28 5.07 11.10
N SER A 426 7.28 5.37 10.26
CA SER A 426 6.70 4.39 9.31
C SER A 426 7.63 3.85 8.21
N TYR A 427 8.76 4.49 7.95
CA TYR A 427 9.69 4.07 6.89
C TYR A 427 10.86 3.22 7.40
N ARG A 428 11.03 3.09 8.72
CA ARG A 428 12.11 2.28 9.31
C ARG A 428 11.77 0.80 9.30
N ASP A 429 12.80 -0.04 9.33
CA ASP A 429 12.62 -1.48 9.45
C ASP A 429 12.50 -1.93 10.92
N ASP A 430 12.39 -3.22 11.16
CA ASP A 430 12.27 -3.79 12.50
C ASP A 430 13.60 -4.10 13.19
N ASN A 431 14.72 -3.69 12.59
CA ASN A 431 16.07 -3.86 13.11
C ASN A 431 16.49 -5.30 13.46
N ARG A 432 15.76 -6.33 12.99
CA ARG A 432 16.09 -7.74 13.32
C ARG A 432 17.50 -8.14 12.90
N HIS A 433 18.04 -7.50 11.85
CA HIS A 433 19.37 -7.74 11.32
C HIS A 433 20.49 -7.25 12.24
N LEU A 434 20.21 -6.33 13.16
CA LEU A 434 21.19 -5.84 14.13
C LEU A 434 21.53 -6.88 15.19
N TRP A 435 20.71 -7.93 15.37
CA TRP A 435 20.80 -8.79 16.54
C TRP A 435 21.20 -10.23 16.18
N ARG A 436 22.22 -10.71 16.90
CA ARG A 436 22.59 -12.11 17.03
C ARG A 436 22.35 -12.57 18.45
N PHE A 437 22.05 -13.84 18.64
CA PHE A 437 21.89 -14.45 19.95
C PHE A 437 22.98 -15.51 20.13
N HIS A 438 23.50 -15.65 21.35
CA HIS A 438 24.32 -16.78 21.70
C HIS A 438 23.44 -18.03 21.66
N GLU A 439 23.71 -18.93 20.71
CA GLU A 439 23.15 -20.28 20.77
C GLU A 439 23.68 -20.92 22.05
N LEU A 440 22.78 -21.22 22.99
CA LEU A 440 23.12 -22.03 24.15
C LEU A 440 23.45 -23.44 23.63
N SER A 441 24.73 -23.80 23.63
CA SER A 441 25.18 -25.16 23.34
C SER A 441 24.73 -26.06 24.49
N ASP A 442 23.53 -26.63 24.41
CA ASP A 442 23.11 -27.76 25.25
C ASP A 442 23.69 -29.04 24.63
N ASP A 443 25.01 -29.22 24.74
CA ASP A 443 25.67 -30.43 24.26
C ASP A 443 25.52 -31.58 25.26
N GLU A 444 24.47 -32.36 25.08
CA GLU A 444 24.58 -33.83 25.09
C GLU A 444 23.95 -34.35 23.79
N GLU A 445 24.81 -34.63 22.81
CA GLU A 445 24.50 -35.23 21.50
C GLU A 445 23.88 -34.24 20.47
N MET A 446 24.67 -33.61 19.61
CA MET A 446 25.01 -34.14 18.27
C MET A 446 23.84 -34.81 17.50
N PHE A 447 22.62 -34.30 17.65
CA PHE A 447 21.47 -34.58 16.79
C PHE A 447 20.88 -33.30 16.19
N ASP A 448 21.74 -32.52 15.54
CA ASP A 448 21.59 -32.38 14.10
C ASP A 448 23.02 -32.42 13.58
N GLU A 449 23.37 -33.49 12.86
CA GLU A 449 24.43 -33.37 11.87
C GLU A 449 24.16 -32.04 11.16
N GLN A 450 25.15 -31.15 11.09
CA GLN A 450 25.10 -30.09 10.09
C GLN A 450 24.83 -30.82 8.79
N ARG A 451 23.55 -30.86 8.37
CA ARG A 451 23.19 -31.18 7.00
C ARG A 451 24.13 -30.26 6.25
N PRO A 452 25.06 -30.78 5.44
CA PRO A 452 25.77 -29.93 4.52
C PRO A 452 24.64 -29.13 3.91
N MET A 453 24.67 -27.82 4.13
CA MET A 453 23.77 -26.91 3.46
C MET A 453 23.91 -27.37 2.02
N GLU A 454 22.88 -28.02 1.47
CA GLU A 454 22.91 -28.38 0.07
C GLU A 454 23.19 -27.05 -0.56
N ALA A 455 24.41 -26.88 -1.10
CA ALA A 455 24.82 -25.66 -1.76
C ALA A 455 23.64 -25.37 -2.67
N PRO A 456 22.91 -24.26 -2.44
CA PRO A 456 21.50 -24.13 -2.82
C PRO A 456 21.41 -24.66 -4.22
N ALA A 457 20.77 -25.83 -4.38
CA ALA A 457 20.86 -26.63 -5.59
C ALA A 457 20.70 -25.66 -6.73
N ASP A 458 21.82 -25.43 -7.45
CA ASP A 458 22.08 -24.30 -8.35
C ASP A 458 20.74 -23.74 -8.79
N VAL A 459 20.27 -22.64 -8.19
CA VAL A 459 18.84 -22.26 -8.20
C VAL A 459 18.42 -22.04 -9.65
N ASP A 460 18.03 -23.13 -10.30
CA ASP A 460 17.88 -23.22 -11.74
C ASP A 460 16.59 -22.51 -12.14
N ARG A 461 15.79 -22.07 -11.16
CA ARG A 461 14.50 -21.41 -11.32
C ARG A 461 14.32 -20.32 -10.28
N LEU A 462 14.14 -19.09 -10.76
CA LEU A 462 13.63 -17.99 -9.95
C LEU A 462 12.22 -18.34 -9.44
N PRO A 463 11.79 -17.76 -8.30
CA PRO A 463 10.42 -17.87 -7.83
C PRO A 463 9.41 -17.53 -8.94
N PRO A 464 8.26 -18.22 -9.02
CA PRO A 464 7.29 -17.96 -10.07
C PRO A 464 6.80 -16.51 -10.01
N ARG A 465 6.87 -15.82 -11.16
CA ARG A 465 6.27 -14.50 -11.33
C ARG A 465 4.87 -14.65 -11.89
N HIS A 466 3.90 -14.05 -11.21
CA HIS A 466 2.52 -14.10 -11.66
C HIS A 466 2.22 -12.96 -12.63
N TYR A 467 1.56 -13.27 -13.75
CA TYR A 467 1.13 -12.29 -14.74
C TYR A 467 -0.37 -12.42 -15.02
N PRO A 468 -1.04 -11.30 -15.36
CA PRO A 468 -2.43 -11.35 -15.79
C PRO A 468 -2.57 -11.97 -17.19
N GLU A 469 -3.57 -12.84 -17.39
CA GLU A 469 -3.92 -13.42 -18.69
C GLU A 469 -5.14 -12.72 -19.30
N TRP A 470 -5.11 -12.40 -20.59
CA TRP A 470 -6.28 -11.84 -21.28
C TRP A 470 -7.33 -12.92 -21.57
N ASP A 471 -8.53 -12.77 -21.01
CA ASP A 471 -9.66 -13.64 -21.33
C ASP A 471 -10.55 -12.98 -22.40
N TYR A 472 -10.63 -13.63 -23.57
CA TYR A 472 -11.41 -13.13 -24.70
C TYR A 472 -12.92 -13.13 -24.45
N GLN A 473 -13.43 -14.01 -23.58
CA GLN A 473 -14.87 -14.11 -23.29
C GLN A 473 -15.31 -12.99 -22.35
N SER A 474 -14.61 -12.80 -21.24
CA SER A 474 -14.89 -11.73 -20.28
C SER A 474 -14.37 -10.36 -20.74
N ARG A 475 -13.54 -10.33 -21.80
CA ARG A 475 -12.84 -9.14 -22.32
C ARG A 475 -12.12 -8.39 -21.19
N SER A 476 -11.46 -9.16 -20.33
CA SER A 476 -10.77 -8.64 -19.16
C SER A 476 -9.53 -9.48 -18.86
N TYR A 477 -8.59 -8.90 -18.12
CA TYR A 477 -7.42 -9.63 -17.64
C TYR A 477 -7.77 -10.37 -16.35
N ARG A 478 -7.54 -11.69 -16.32
CA ARG A 478 -7.61 -12.49 -15.09
C ARG A 478 -6.32 -12.29 -14.29
N PRO A 479 -6.39 -11.78 -13.04
CA PRO A 479 -5.20 -11.56 -12.23
C PRO A 479 -4.55 -12.89 -11.83
N ASP A 480 -3.22 -12.87 -11.69
CA ASP A 480 -2.37 -13.97 -11.24
C ASP A 480 -2.58 -15.33 -11.92
N TRP A 481 -3.11 -15.31 -13.15
CA TRP A 481 -3.51 -16.50 -13.88
C TRP A 481 -2.33 -17.25 -14.51
N VAL A 482 -1.30 -16.51 -14.94
CA VAL A 482 -0.08 -17.09 -15.52
C VAL A 482 1.01 -17.12 -14.48
N SER A 483 1.64 -18.28 -14.29
CA SER A 483 2.88 -18.41 -13.51
C SER A 483 4.07 -18.55 -14.47
N LEU A 484 4.93 -17.53 -14.53
CA LEU A 484 6.19 -17.56 -15.26
C LEU A 484 7.29 -18.11 -14.35
N TYR A 485 7.88 -19.23 -14.74
CA TYR A 485 9.07 -19.78 -14.10
C TYR A 485 10.29 -19.39 -14.94
N GLU A 486 11.07 -18.42 -14.48
CA GLU A 486 12.30 -18.01 -15.15
C GLU A 486 13.45 -18.91 -14.72
N SER A 487 14.15 -19.53 -15.67
CA SER A 487 15.38 -20.30 -15.41
C SER A 487 16.58 -19.62 -16.05
N LEU A 488 17.73 -19.65 -15.37
CA LEU A 488 19.00 -19.31 -16.02
C LEU A 488 19.33 -20.46 -16.97
N HIS A 489 19.53 -20.17 -18.26
CA HIS A 489 19.93 -21.22 -19.18
C HIS A 489 21.35 -21.66 -18.81
N PRO A 490 21.63 -22.96 -18.59
CA PRO A 490 22.98 -23.41 -18.31
C PRO A 490 23.90 -23.02 -19.47
N ALA A 491 25.15 -22.67 -19.17
CA ALA A 491 26.12 -22.38 -20.21
C ALA A 491 26.24 -23.61 -21.14
N GLY A 492 25.89 -23.42 -22.42
CA GLY A 492 25.99 -24.48 -23.40
C GLY A 492 27.44 -24.95 -23.58
N ASN A 493 27.64 -26.21 -23.97
CA ASN A 493 28.98 -26.72 -24.23
C ASN A 493 29.54 -26.13 -25.53
N ALA A 494 30.52 -25.22 -25.42
CA ALA A 494 31.19 -24.63 -26.59
C ALA A 494 31.77 -25.70 -27.53
N GLY A 495 32.16 -26.86 -27.00
CA GLY A 495 32.66 -27.98 -27.78
C GLY A 495 31.64 -28.57 -28.76
N ASP A 496 30.34 -28.37 -28.56
CA ASP A 496 29.33 -28.79 -29.54
C ASP A 496 29.32 -27.84 -30.76
N ILE A 497 29.55 -26.54 -30.55
CA ILE A 497 29.75 -25.57 -31.63
C ILE A 497 31.02 -25.91 -32.40
N ASP A 498 32.13 -26.18 -31.69
CA ASP A 498 33.39 -26.56 -32.30
C ASP A 498 33.24 -27.83 -33.13
N ARG A 499 32.55 -28.86 -32.62
CA ARG A 499 32.31 -30.12 -33.34
C ARG A 499 31.45 -29.93 -34.58
N VAL A 500 30.46 -29.03 -34.54
CA VAL A 500 29.65 -28.66 -35.72
C VAL A 500 30.49 -27.90 -36.75
N LEU A 501 31.29 -26.91 -36.30
CA LEU A 501 32.20 -26.15 -37.16
C LEU A 501 33.25 -27.06 -37.80
N GLU A 502 33.76 -28.04 -37.08
CA GLU A 502 34.75 -29.00 -37.53
C GLU A 502 34.13 -30.00 -38.53
N LYS A 503 32.97 -30.59 -38.19
CA LYS A 503 32.20 -31.47 -39.09
C LYS A 503 31.87 -30.78 -40.41
N HIS A 504 31.57 -29.49 -40.36
CA HIS A 504 31.23 -28.69 -41.53
C HIS A 504 32.37 -27.77 -41.98
N ALA A 505 33.63 -28.05 -41.60
CA ALA A 505 34.77 -27.15 -41.86
C ALA A 505 34.99 -26.87 -43.36
N ALA A 506 34.64 -27.81 -44.23
CA ALA A 506 34.67 -27.61 -45.68
C ALA A 506 33.59 -26.63 -46.15
N LEU A 507 32.37 -26.75 -45.64
CA LEU A 507 31.26 -25.83 -45.92
C LEU A 507 31.54 -24.43 -45.37
N ALA A 508 32.02 -24.35 -44.12
CA ALA A 508 32.40 -23.09 -43.48
C ALA A 508 33.51 -22.37 -44.25
N ARG A 509 34.55 -23.09 -44.71
CA ARG A 509 35.60 -22.52 -45.58
C ARG A 509 35.06 -22.06 -46.93
N ARG A 510 34.08 -22.77 -47.51
CA ARG A 510 33.44 -22.38 -48.77
C ARG A 510 32.56 -21.14 -48.60
N LEU A 511 31.77 -21.07 -47.54
CA LEU A 511 30.97 -19.89 -47.18
C LEU A 511 31.86 -18.68 -46.90
N LYS A 512 32.97 -18.87 -46.17
CA LYS A 512 33.95 -17.81 -45.93
C LYS A 512 34.58 -17.30 -47.23
N ARG A 513 34.97 -18.19 -48.16
CA ARG A 513 35.43 -17.77 -49.50
C ARG A 513 34.36 -17.03 -50.30
N LEU A 514 33.11 -17.52 -50.29
CA LEU A 514 32.01 -16.84 -50.98
C LEU A 514 31.75 -15.45 -50.42
N LEU A 515 31.77 -15.31 -49.08
CA LEU A 515 31.68 -14.02 -48.39
C LEU A 515 32.88 -13.10 -48.68
N ASP A 516 34.09 -13.65 -48.74
CA ASP A 516 35.29 -12.89 -49.10
C ASP A 516 35.31 -12.47 -50.58
N ILE A 517 34.66 -13.23 -51.48
CA ILE A 517 34.43 -12.86 -52.89
C ILE A 517 33.28 -11.83 -53.01
N LEU A 518 32.30 -11.88 -52.11
CA LEU A 518 31.20 -10.90 -52.00
C LEU A 518 31.62 -9.60 -51.31
N LYS A 519 32.77 -9.57 -50.63
CA LYS A 519 33.37 -8.31 -50.17
C LYS A 519 33.76 -7.50 -51.42
N PRO A 520 33.20 -6.29 -51.61
CA PRO A 520 33.49 -5.50 -52.80
C PRO A 520 35.00 -5.26 -52.90
N GLN A 521 35.61 -5.67 -54.02
CA GLN A 521 37.06 -5.50 -54.25
C GLN A 521 37.46 -4.15 -54.85
N ASP A 522 36.54 -3.25 -55.18
CA ASP A 522 36.90 -1.91 -55.65
C ASP A 522 36.10 -0.83 -54.91
N LYS A 523 36.62 -0.45 -53.74
CA LYS A 523 36.46 0.91 -53.22
C LYS A 523 37.81 1.58 -53.43
N LEU A 524 37.93 2.30 -54.55
CA LEU A 524 39.15 3.00 -54.92
C LEU A 524 39.31 4.15 -53.93
N ARG A 525 40.08 3.92 -52.86
CA ARG A 525 40.20 4.86 -51.74
C ARG A 525 40.86 6.16 -52.21
N ILE A 526 40.08 7.22 -52.36
CA ILE A 526 40.57 8.54 -52.78
C ILE A 526 40.94 9.31 -51.50
N ARG A 527 42.25 9.49 -51.28
CA ARG A 527 42.82 10.23 -50.13
C ARG A 527 43.01 11.71 -50.48
N TYR A 528 43.27 12.54 -49.48
CA TYR A 528 43.48 13.99 -49.61
C TYR A 528 42.24 14.75 -50.11
N GLN A 529 41.09 14.47 -49.49
CA GLN A 529 39.86 15.23 -49.73
C GLN A 529 39.58 16.19 -48.58
N GLU A 530 39.09 17.38 -48.89
CA GLU A 530 38.64 18.35 -47.88
C GLU A 530 37.33 17.89 -47.25
N ASP A 531 36.40 17.39 -48.07
CA ASP A 531 35.18 16.70 -47.63
C ASP A 531 35.20 15.25 -48.13
N GLY A 532 35.13 14.30 -47.20
CA GLY A 532 35.11 12.88 -47.52
C GLY A 532 34.18 12.13 -46.58
N SER A 533 33.82 10.90 -46.96
CA SER A 533 32.92 10.07 -46.15
C SER A 533 33.53 9.64 -44.81
N GLU A 534 34.86 9.68 -44.68
CA GLU A 534 35.58 9.26 -43.49
C GLU A 534 36.86 10.10 -43.29
N LEU A 535 37.31 10.26 -42.05
CA LEU A 535 38.53 10.98 -41.72
C LEU A 535 39.77 10.11 -41.99
N ASP A 536 40.75 10.64 -42.72
CA ASP A 536 42.05 10.01 -42.90
C ASP A 536 42.98 10.37 -41.74
N LEU A 537 43.03 9.48 -40.74
CA LEU A 537 43.78 9.70 -39.50
C LEU A 537 45.25 10.04 -39.72
N ASP A 538 45.92 9.46 -40.71
CA ASP A 538 47.34 9.73 -40.95
C ASP A 538 47.57 11.17 -41.44
N VAL A 539 46.69 11.64 -42.34
CA VAL A 539 46.76 12.99 -42.92
C VAL A 539 46.26 14.03 -41.91
N ALA A 540 45.22 13.71 -41.14
CA ALA A 540 44.72 14.53 -40.05
C ALA A 540 45.78 14.75 -38.95
N LEU A 541 46.51 13.69 -38.58
CA LEU A 541 47.61 13.78 -37.62
C LEU A 541 48.74 14.68 -38.13
N ARG A 542 49.13 14.54 -39.41
CA ARG A 542 50.15 15.41 -40.02
C ARG A 542 49.70 16.87 -40.08
N SER A 543 48.48 17.12 -40.54
CA SER A 543 47.87 18.45 -40.58
C SER A 543 47.84 19.09 -39.18
N LEU A 544 47.50 18.30 -38.14
CA LEU A 544 47.53 18.77 -36.76
C LEU A 544 48.95 19.06 -36.25
N ILE A 545 49.94 18.25 -36.64
CA ILE A 545 51.36 18.48 -36.33
C ILE A 545 51.84 19.77 -36.99
N ASP A 546 51.50 20.01 -38.25
CA ASP A 546 51.87 21.22 -38.98
C ASP A 546 51.24 22.46 -38.33
N PHE A 547 49.95 22.38 -37.97
CA PHE A 547 49.25 23.43 -37.23
C PHE A 547 49.92 23.74 -35.89
N LYS A 548 50.27 22.71 -35.12
CA LYS A 548 50.97 22.87 -33.83
C LYS A 548 52.41 23.36 -33.97
N SER A 549 53.01 23.18 -35.15
CA SER A 549 54.37 23.65 -35.46
C SER A 549 54.38 25.06 -36.09
N GLY A 550 53.22 25.72 -36.20
CA GLY A 550 53.08 27.07 -36.74
C GLY A 550 53.06 27.16 -38.26
N ALA A 551 53.00 26.04 -38.97
CA ALA A 551 52.80 25.98 -40.42
C ALA A 551 51.30 25.95 -40.76
N SER A 552 50.90 26.44 -41.94
CA SER A 552 49.51 26.35 -42.39
C SER A 552 49.14 24.89 -42.68
N PRO A 553 48.16 24.31 -41.94
CA PRO A 553 47.74 22.92 -42.12
C PRO A 553 46.99 22.71 -43.44
N ASP A 554 47.21 21.57 -44.10
CA ASP A 554 46.40 21.16 -45.27
C ASP A 554 45.01 20.69 -44.78
N PRO A 555 43.92 21.32 -45.24
CA PRO A 555 42.57 20.97 -44.79
C PRO A 555 42.05 19.65 -45.38
N ARG A 556 42.78 19.04 -46.33
CA ARG A 556 42.37 17.81 -47.02
C ARG A 556 42.65 16.54 -46.22
N ILE A 557 42.03 16.44 -45.06
CA ILE A 557 42.27 15.37 -44.08
C ILE A 557 41.25 14.22 -44.16
N ASN A 558 40.34 14.24 -45.13
CA ASN A 558 39.30 13.25 -45.31
C ASN A 558 39.58 12.33 -46.50
N MET A 559 38.84 11.22 -46.57
CA MET A 559 38.89 10.23 -47.63
C MET A 559 37.51 9.66 -47.94
N SER A 560 37.38 9.16 -49.17
CA SER A 560 36.15 8.51 -49.64
C SER A 560 36.44 7.14 -50.23
N HIS A 561 35.42 6.27 -50.17
CA HIS A 561 35.50 4.87 -50.60
C HIS A 561 34.75 4.60 -51.90
#